data_AF-A0AAN1MQJ3-F1
#
_entry.id   AF-A0AAN1MQJ3-F1
#
_cell.length_a   1.000
_cell.length_b   1.000
_cell.length_c   1.000
_cell.angle_alpha   90.00
_cell.angle_beta   90.00
_cell.angle_gamma   90.00
#
_symmetry.space_group_name_H-M   'P 1'
#
loop_
_entity.id
_entity.type
_entity.pdbx_description
1 polymer ?
#
loop_
_entity_poly.entity_id
_entity_poly.type
_entity_poly.pdbx_seq_one_letter_code
_entity_poly.pdbx_strand_id
1 'polypeptide(L)' 'MDGETVEQRIRAKAYSLWQEDGSMEGCADEYWRKARNVVEAEIADEKRRHGASDGATGEGSAAAEDTSQG' A
#
# COMPACT_ATOMS: atom_id res chain seq x y z
N MET A 1 -1.18 -6.06 -21.12
CA MET A 1 -1.29 -6.93 -19.95
C MET A 1 -1.40 -6.02 -18.76
N ASP A 2 -2.63 -5.75 -18.36
CA ASP A 2 -3.01 -4.86 -17.27
C ASP A 2 -2.27 -5.32 -16.01
N GLY A 3 -1.47 -4.43 -15.42
CA GLY A 3 -0.73 -4.75 -14.21
C GLY A 3 -1.69 -5.23 -13.14
N GLU A 4 -1.36 -6.36 -12.49
CA GLU A 4 -2.21 -6.97 -11.47
C GLU A 4 -2.73 -5.91 -10.50
N THR A 5 -4.04 -5.74 -10.47
CA THR A 5 -4.66 -4.74 -9.60
C THR A 5 -4.47 -5.13 -8.14
N VAL A 6 -4.55 -4.14 -7.26
CA VAL A 6 -4.47 -4.36 -5.81
C VAL A 6 -5.48 -5.44 -5.37
N GLU A 7 -6.69 -5.41 -5.92
CA GLU A 7 -7.72 -6.41 -5.62
C GLU A 7 -7.32 -7.84 -6.05
N GLN A 8 -6.69 -8.00 -7.22
CA GLN A 8 -6.19 -9.32 -7.66
C GLN A 8 -5.12 -9.85 -6.71
N ARG A 9 -4.18 -9.00 -6.28
CA ARG A 9 -3.17 -9.37 -5.28
C ARG A 9 -3.81 -9.76 -3.95
N ILE A 10 -4.82 -9.01 -3.49
CA ILE A 10 -5.57 -9.31 -2.27
C ILE A 10 -6.24 -10.68 -2.37
N ARG A 11 -6.93 -10.95 -3.49
CA ARG A 11 -7.61 -12.22 -3.72
C ARG A 11 -6.64 -13.40 -3.69
N ALA A 12 -5.51 -13.29 -4.38
CA ALA A 12 -4.49 -14.34 -4.40
C ALA A 12 -3.89 -14.58 -3.01
N LYS A 13 -3.60 -13.49 -2.26
CA LYS A 13 -3.04 -13.56 -0.90
C LYS A 13 -4.05 -14.15 0.09
N ALA A 14 -5.32 -13.74 0.00
CA ALA A 14 -6.40 -14.27 0.84
C ALA A 14 -6.59 -15.77 0.63
N TYR A 15 -6.62 -16.22 -0.63
CA TYR A 15 -6.74 -17.63 -0.97
C TYR A 15 -5.54 -18.47 -0.50
N SER A 16 -4.34 -17.92 -0.59
CA SER A 16 -3.13 -18.58 -0.08
C SER A 16 -3.19 -18.74 1.44
N LEU A 17 -3.48 -17.64 2.17
CA LEU A 17 -3.63 -17.65 3.62
C LEU A 17 -4.72 -18.62 4.10
N TRP A 18 -5.84 -18.68 3.38
CA TRP A 18 -6.94 -19.58 3.71
C TRP A 18 -6.56 -21.05 3.50
N GLN A 19 -5.85 -21.38 2.42
CA GLN A 19 -5.35 -22.74 2.20
C GLN A 19 -4.30 -23.17 3.23
N GLU A 20 -3.39 -22.27 3.61
CA GLU A 20 -2.36 -22.54 4.62
C GLU A 20 -2.98 -22.82 6.01
N ASP A 21 -4.09 -22.18 6.34
CA ASP A 21 -4.80 -22.36 7.61
C ASP A 21 -5.75 -23.58 7.62
N GLY A 22 -5.81 -24.33 6.53
CA GLY A 22 -6.61 -25.55 6.43
C GLY A 22 -8.03 -25.34 5.90
N SER A 23 -8.28 -24.24 5.19
CA SER A 23 -9.54 -23.96 4.49
C SER A 23 -10.77 -23.99 5.40
N MET A 24 -10.66 -23.43 6.61
CA MET A 24 -11.77 -23.37 7.56
C MET A 24 -12.94 -22.56 6.97
N GLU A 25 -14.11 -23.20 6.87
CA GLU A 25 -15.33 -22.56 6.37
C GLU A 25 -15.81 -21.46 7.35
N GLY A 26 -16.21 -20.31 6.81
CA GLY A 26 -16.68 -19.16 7.59
C GLY A 26 -15.62 -18.10 7.93
N CYS A 27 -14.34 -18.35 7.65
CA CYS A 27 -13.26 -17.38 7.90
C CYS A 27 -12.79 -16.62 6.64
N ALA A 28 -13.43 -16.83 5.49
CA ALA A 28 -13.00 -16.25 4.22
C ALA A 28 -12.90 -14.70 4.24
N ASP A 29 -13.86 -14.01 4.84
CA ASP A 29 -13.86 -12.55 4.98
C ASP A 29 -12.78 -12.01 5.93
N GLU A 30 -12.40 -12.80 6.95
CA GLU A 30 -11.27 -12.48 7.83
C GLU A 30 -9.95 -12.54 7.05
N TYR A 31 -9.76 -13.61 6.27
CA TYR A 31 -8.58 -13.77 5.41
C TYR A 31 -8.50 -12.72 4.32
N TRP A 32 -9.63 -12.32 3.75
CA TRP A 32 -9.70 -11.22 2.78
C TRP A 32 -9.25 -9.89 3.39
N ARG A 33 -9.77 -9.52 4.57
CA ARG A 33 -9.38 -8.29 5.28
C ARG A 33 -7.90 -8.32 5.69
N LYS A 34 -7.40 -9.47 6.15
CA LYS A 34 -5.97 -9.66 6.48
C LYS A 34 -5.09 -9.50 5.24
N ALA A 35 -5.46 -10.14 4.14
CA ALA A 35 -4.78 -10.01 2.85
C ALA A 35 -4.75 -8.57 2.34
N ARG A 36 -5.86 -7.84 2.47
CA ARG A 36 -5.95 -6.41 2.12
C ARG A 36 -4.90 -5.58 2.85
N ASN A 37 -4.84 -5.70 4.17
CA ASN A 37 -3.85 -4.97 4.97
C ASN A 37 -2.41 -5.33 4.59
N VAL A 38 -2.13 -6.62 4.34
CA VAL A 38 -0.78 -7.08 3.93
C VAL A 38 -0.40 -6.49 2.57
N VAL A 39 -1.28 -6.59 1.58
CA VAL A 39 -1.00 -6.11 0.22
C VAL A 39 -0.88 -4.58 0.19
N GLU A 40 -1.75 -3.85 0.90
CA GLU A 40 -1.63 -2.39 1.01
C GLU A 40 -0.32 -1.97 1.66
N ALA A 41 0.14 -2.69 2.70
CA ALA A 41 1.44 -2.44 3.31
C ALA A 41 2.61 -2.77 2.36
N GLU A 42 2.55 -3.88 1.63
CA GLU A 42 3.56 -4.27 0.62
C GLU A 42 3.66 -3.22 -0.49
N ILE A 43 2.52 -2.69 -0.97
CA ILE A 43 2.49 -1.63 -2.00
C ILE A 43 3.01 -0.31 -1.44
N ALA A 44 2.64 0.06 -0.21
CA ALA A 44 3.16 1.27 0.42
C ALA A 44 4.69 1.19 0.60
N ASP A 45 5.20 0.02 0.96
CA ASP A 45 6.63 -0.23 1.06
C ASP A 45 7.33 -0.24 -0.30
N GLU A 46 6.74 -0.91 -1.29
CA GLU A 46 7.21 -0.89 -2.68
C GLU A 46 7.26 0.54 -3.23
N LYS A 47 6.25 1.36 -2.95
CA LYS A 47 6.21 2.77 -3.33
C LYS A 47 7.27 3.59 -2.60
N ARG A 48 7.56 3.31 -1.33
CA ARG A 48 8.68 3.96 -0.61
C ARG A 48 10.04 3.57 -1.20
N ARG A 49 10.22 2.29 -1.56
CA ARG A 49 11.45 1.78 -2.15
C ARG A 49 11.69 2.30 -3.57
N HIS A 50 10.64 2.38 -4.39
CA HIS A 50 10.74 2.96 -5.74
C HIS A 50 10.78 4.49 -5.71
N GLY A 51 10.03 5.13 -4.80
CA GLY A 51 10.05 6.58 -4.59
C GLY A 51 11.36 7.12 -4.03
N ALA A 52 12.20 6.27 -3.39
CA ALA A 52 13.57 6.63 -3.03
C ALA A 52 14.50 6.79 -4.26
N SER A 53 14.11 6.25 -5.42
CA SER A 53 14.83 6.41 -6.69
C SER A 53 14.21 7.51 -7.58
N ASP A 54 12.92 7.82 -7.41
CA ASP A 54 12.19 8.88 -8.15
C ASP A 54 12.13 10.24 -7.40
N GLY A 55 12.80 10.35 -6.26
CA GLY A 55 12.78 11.51 -5.37
C GLY A 55 13.90 12.53 -5.62
N ALA A 56 14.07 13.00 -6.86
CA ALA A 56 14.84 14.20 -7.18
C ALA A 56 13.94 15.31 -7.73
N THR A 57 12.82 15.59 -7.06
CA THR A 57 12.14 16.89 -7.20
C THR A 57 11.72 17.34 -5.81
N GLY A 58 12.69 17.86 -5.08
CA GLY A 58 12.42 18.68 -3.91
C GLY A 58 11.86 20.01 -4.38
N GLU A 59 10.58 20.25 -4.10
CA GLU A 59 10.05 21.61 -4.09
C GLU A 59 9.46 21.87 -2.70
N GLY A 60 10.39 22.12 -1.78
CA GLY A 60 10.14 22.84 -0.55
C GLY A 60 11.07 24.03 -0.54
N SER A 61 10.55 25.24 -0.76
CA SER A 61 11.20 26.45 -0.27
C SER A 61 10.17 27.56 -0.09
N ALA A 62 9.61 27.57 1.12
CA ALA A 62 9.25 28.75 1.92
C ALA A 62 8.89 30.03 1.14
N ALA A 63 7.59 30.28 0.97
CA ALA A 63 7.11 31.65 0.85
C ALA A 63 7.17 32.29 2.25
N ALA A 64 8.07 33.25 2.39
CA ALA A 64 8.32 34.01 3.61
C ALA A 64 7.05 34.73 4.08
N GLU A 65 6.77 34.61 5.37
CA GLU A 65 5.83 35.47 6.09
C GLU A 65 6.49 36.85 6.25
N ASP A 66 6.04 37.81 5.44
CA ASP A 66 6.39 39.23 5.50
C ASP A 66 5.91 39.83 6.83
N THR A 67 6.84 39.94 7.77
CA THR A 67 6.65 40.60 9.06
C THR A 67 6.78 42.11 8.89
N SER A 68 5.66 42.81 9.09
CA SER A 68 5.52 44.11 9.75
C SER A 68 6.35 45.30 9.22
N GLN A 69 5.67 46.24 8.56
CA GLN A 69 5.90 47.68 8.73
C GLN A 69 4.70 48.23 9.52
N GLY A 70 4.84 49.00 10.59
CA GLY A 70 5.69 50.17 10.79
C GLY A 70 4.77 51.30 11.20
#